data_AF-A0A6B1I3T9-F1
#
_entry.id   AF-A0A6B1I3T9-F1
#
_cell.length_a   1.000
_cell.length_b   1.000
_cell.length_c   1.000
_cell.angle_alpha   90.00
_cell.angle_beta   90.00
_cell.angle_gamma   90.00
#
_symmetry.space_group_name_H-M   'P 1'
#
loop_
_entity.id
_entity.type
_entity.pdbx_description
1 polymer ?
#
loop_
_entity_poly.entity_id
_entity_poly.type
_entity_poly.pdbx_seq_one_letter_code
_entity_poly.pdbx_strand_id
1 'polypeptide(L)'
;MISFNFGIHHIAFCNAPHSEGVCRLAVPLLNKLLIPGHIPKQSFGRYGLEHNHIVQYAAMDEFLIVRNKPAFIWDKKSIGLSDSKKTILFRTYETQASYVQSHTDMEAILDSIVDNFSDCNIVISTRYSEQTEHLQEKYSDVAVTLESSFDSGAILAGCDLLIGSGGTMTTEAVLRGVPVVSYDAVPNMDEKYLVNRGDLIRAKSPDKIIKASSEILSKDKRVFVERADCLLSEMEDPYDTLVAQIDEYARTIQY
;
A
#
# COMPACT_ATOMS: atom_id res chain seq x y z
N MET A 1 -18.63 12.12 11.49
CA MET A 1 -19.91 12.77 11.14
C MET A 1 -20.71 13.28 12.35
N ILE A 2 -20.06 13.52 13.50
CA ILE A 2 -20.67 14.23 14.64
C ILE A 2 -20.29 15.71 14.62
N SER A 3 -19.13 16.08 14.08
CA SER A 3 -18.55 17.44 14.06
C SER A 3 -19.33 18.48 13.25
N PHE A 4 -19.98 18.10 12.15
CA PHE A 4 -20.63 19.04 11.22
C PHE A 4 -21.68 19.93 11.91
N ASN A 5 -22.46 19.34 12.84
CA ASN A 5 -23.53 20.06 13.52
C ASN A 5 -23.02 20.95 14.69
N PHE A 6 -21.74 20.86 15.04
CA PHE A 6 -21.11 21.65 16.11
C PHE A 6 -20.25 22.80 15.58
N GLY A 7 -20.26 23.06 14.26
CA GLY A 7 -19.46 24.13 13.66
C GLY A 7 -17.96 23.89 13.69
N ILE A 8 -17.52 22.63 13.86
CA ILE A 8 -16.10 22.27 13.92
C ILE A 8 -15.60 22.06 12.49
N HIS A 9 -14.54 22.79 12.12
CA HIS A 9 -13.87 22.62 10.84
C HIS A 9 -13.30 21.20 10.69
N HIS A 10 -13.60 20.55 9.57
CA HIS A 10 -13.19 19.19 9.28
C HIS A 10 -12.19 19.20 8.11
N ILE A 11 -10.95 18.83 8.43
CA ILE A 11 -9.86 18.62 7.48
C ILE A 11 -9.59 17.12 7.42
N ALA A 12 -9.50 16.56 6.21
CA ALA A 12 -9.23 15.12 6.04
C ALA A 12 -8.18 14.87 4.96
N PHE A 13 -7.48 13.75 5.10
CA PHE A 13 -6.62 13.17 4.06
C PHE A 13 -7.39 12.12 3.29
N CYS A 14 -7.18 12.02 1.97
CA CYS A 14 -7.70 10.90 1.18
C CYS A 14 -6.91 10.67 -0.11
N ASN A 15 -6.43 9.44 -0.29
CA ASN A 15 -5.83 8.94 -1.53
C ASN A 15 -6.74 7.96 -2.31
N ALA A 16 -7.97 7.72 -1.85
CA ALA A 16 -8.84 6.66 -2.36
C ALA A 16 -10.11 7.18 -3.07
N PRO A 17 -10.00 7.97 -4.17
CA PRO A 17 -11.17 8.51 -4.86
C PRO A 17 -12.05 7.43 -5.50
N HIS A 18 -11.59 6.18 -5.60
CA HIS A 18 -12.39 5.06 -6.10
C HIS A 18 -13.42 4.55 -5.08
N SER A 19 -13.26 4.87 -3.78
CA SER A 19 -14.17 4.46 -2.70
C SER A 19 -15.44 5.33 -2.69
N GLU A 20 -16.29 5.16 -3.71
CA GLU A 20 -17.42 6.07 -3.98
C GLU A 20 -18.39 6.23 -2.81
N GLY A 21 -18.77 5.14 -2.13
CA GLY A 21 -19.72 5.20 -1.03
C GLY A 21 -19.23 6.09 0.11
N VAL A 22 -17.97 5.90 0.53
CA VAL A 22 -17.33 6.71 1.58
C VAL A 22 -17.16 8.15 1.10
N CYS A 23 -16.68 8.36 -0.13
CA CYS A 23 -16.43 9.69 -0.65
C CYS A 23 -17.72 10.50 -0.78
N ARG A 24 -18.82 9.92 -1.29
CA ARG A 24 -20.12 10.59 -1.43
C ARG A 24 -20.71 11.02 -0.09
N LEU A 25 -20.40 10.30 1.00
CA LEU A 25 -20.90 10.62 2.34
C LEU A 25 -20.01 11.60 3.09
N ALA A 26 -18.68 11.48 2.94
CA ALA A 26 -17.73 12.23 3.75
C ALA A 26 -17.22 13.51 3.09
N VAL A 27 -16.87 13.46 1.79
CA VAL A 27 -16.22 14.57 1.08
C VAL A 27 -17.06 15.86 1.05
N PRO A 28 -18.39 15.82 0.83
CA PRO A 28 -19.21 17.04 0.88
C PRO A 28 -19.21 17.76 2.23
N LEU A 29 -18.84 17.06 3.31
CA LEU A 29 -18.86 17.59 4.68
C LEU A 29 -17.49 18.14 5.11
N LEU A 30 -16.49 18.16 4.23
CA LEU A 30 -15.15 18.63 4.51
C LEU A 30 -15.03 20.13 4.27
N ASN A 31 -14.25 20.80 5.11
CA ASN A 31 -13.80 22.17 4.89
C ASN A 31 -12.54 22.20 4.01
N LYS A 32 -11.61 21.27 4.24
CA LYS A 32 -10.46 21.01 3.35
C LYS A 32 -10.27 19.52 3.17
N LEU A 33 -9.86 19.14 1.96
CA LEU A 33 -9.41 17.81 1.63
C LEU A 33 -7.95 17.87 1.18
N LEU A 34 -7.08 17.18 1.89
CA LEU A 34 -5.68 17.03 1.54
C LEU A 34 -5.52 15.73 0.75
N ILE A 35 -4.90 15.79 -0.42
CA ILE A 35 -4.71 14.64 -1.30
C ILE A 35 -3.26 14.57 -1.81
N PRO A 36 -2.74 13.38 -2.13
CA PRO A 36 -1.47 13.25 -2.83
C PRO A 36 -1.44 13.99 -4.17
N GLY A 37 -0.30 14.59 -4.51
CA GLY A 37 -0.13 15.43 -5.69
C GLY A 37 -0.27 14.69 -7.02
N HIS A 38 -0.02 13.38 -7.04
CA HIS A 38 -0.26 12.54 -8.23
C HIS A 38 -1.73 12.22 -8.47
N ILE A 39 -2.61 12.50 -7.51
CA ILE A 39 -4.07 12.30 -7.65
C ILE A 39 -4.71 13.60 -8.15
N PRO A 40 -5.37 13.61 -9.33
CA PRO A 40 -6.01 14.80 -9.85
C PRO A 40 -7.16 15.29 -8.96
N LYS A 41 -7.24 16.60 -8.71
CA LYS A 41 -8.34 17.20 -7.92
C LYS A 41 -9.73 16.85 -8.47
N GLN A 42 -9.86 16.69 -9.80
CA GLN A 42 -11.13 16.33 -10.45
C GLN A 42 -11.66 14.96 -9.98
N SER A 43 -10.79 14.05 -9.52
CA SER A 43 -11.18 12.75 -8.97
C SER A 43 -12.03 12.88 -7.70
N PHE A 44 -11.90 14.00 -6.98
CA PHE A 44 -12.71 14.32 -5.81
C PHE A 44 -13.78 15.39 -6.05
N GLY A 45 -13.57 16.30 -7.01
CA GLY A 45 -14.57 17.34 -7.35
C GLY A 45 -15.95 16.77 -7.71
N ARG A 46 -16.02 15.53 -8.23
CA ARG A 46 -17.27 14.81 -8.51
C ARG A 46 -18.13 14.52 -7.26
N TYR A 47 -17.57 14.66 -6.06
CA TYR A 47 -18.28 14.47 -4.79
C TYR A 47 -18.81 15.78 -4.19
N GLY A 48 -18.72 16.91 -4.90
CA GLY A 48 -19.34 18.17 -4.48
C GLY A 48 -18.45 19.07 -3.63
N LEU A 49 -17.16 18.74 -3.45
CA LEU A 49 -16.19 19.65 -2.83
C LEU A 49 -15.55 20.55 -3.90
N GLU A 50 -15.50 21.85 -3.62
CA GLU A 50 -14.89 22.84 -4.50
C GLU A 50 -13.37 22.66 -4.63
N HIS A 51 -12.80 23.02 -5.80
CA HIS A 51 -11.37 22.79 -6.09
C HIS A 51 -10.41 23.59 -5.20
N ASN A 52 -10.83 24.76 -4.71
CA ASN A 52 -10.10 25.60 -3.75
C ASN A 52 -9.99 24.96 -2.35
N HIS A 53 -10.90 24.04 -2.01
CA HIS A 53 -10.87 23.29 -0.76
C HIS A 53 -10.06 21.99 -0.87
N ILE A 54 -9.59 21.64 -2.06
CA ILE A 54 -8.72 20.48 -2.28
C ILE A 54 -7.27 20.97 -2.34
N VAL A 55 -6.49 20.57 -1.35
CA VAL A 55 -5.06 20.88 -1.21
C VAL A 55 -4.26 19.65 -1.60
N GLN A 56 -3.25 19.82 -2.46
CA GLN A 56 -2.37 18.74 -2.85
C GLN A 56 -1.05 18.87 -2.11
N TYR A 57 -0.48 17.74 -1.69
CA TYR A 57 0.88 17.66 -1.16
C TYR A 57 1.75 16.74 -2.01
N ALA A 58 3.04 17.04 -2.10
CA ALA A 58 4.02 16.29 -2.89
C ALA A 58 4.50 15.01 -2.17
N ALA A 59 3.60 14.15 -1.73
CA ALA A 59 3.94 12.85 -1.13
C ALA A 59 2.80 11.85 -1.28
N MET A 60 3.07 10.59 -0.95
CA MET A 60 2.06 9.55 -0.76
C MET A 60 1.73 9.44 0.73
N ASP A 61 0.50 9.05 1.08
CA ASP A 61 0.06 8.96 2.50
C ASP A 61 0.98 8.07 3.33
N GLU A 62 1.49 7.01 2.70
CA GLU A 62 2.40 6.05 3.29
C GLU A 62 3.77 6.62 3.67
N PHE A 63 4.14 7.80 3.18
CA PHE A 63 5.35 8.52 3.61
C PHE A 63 5.40 8.69 5.14
N LEU A 64 4.27 9.09 5.74
CA LEU A 64 4.17 9.27 7.19
C LEU A 64 4.32 7.96 7.96
N ILE A 65 3.94 6.83 7.35
CA ILE A 65 4.10 5.50 7.95
C ILE A 65 5.58 5.13 7.95
N VAL A 66 6.25 5.24 6.81
CA VAL A 66 7.66 4.86 6.66
C VAL A 66 8.58 5.74 7.50
N ARG A 67 8.32 7.06 7.52
CA ARG A 67 9.12 8.02 8.29
C ARG A 67 9.01 7.82 9.80
N ASN A 68 7.81 7.57 10.32
CA ASN A 68 7.56 7.53 11.77
C ASN A 68 7.67 6.12 12.37
N LYS A 69 7.69 5.07 11.56
CA LYS A 69 7.84 3.68 12.01
C LYS A 69 9.08 3.05 11.38
N PRO A 70 10.27 3.23 11.99
CA PRO A 70 11.42 2.43 11.63
C PRO A 70 11.05 0.95 11.86
N ALA A 71 11.18 0.15 10.82
CA ALA A 71 10.84 -1.25 10.92
C ALA A 71 11.97 -2.01 11.63
N PHE A 72 11.63 -2.80 12.64
CA PHE A 72 12.57 -3.74 13.21
C PHE A 72 12.57 -5.01 12.36
N ILE A 73 13.76 -5.58 12.14
CA ILE A 73 13.87 -6.89 11.54
C ILE A 73 13.51 -7.90 12.62
N TRP A 74 12.40 -8.60 12.41
CA TRP A 74 11.94 -9.69 13.27
C TRP A 74 12.78 -10.94 13.02
N ASP A 75 12.86 -11.81 14.03
CA ASP A 75 13.59 -13.07 13.91
C ASP A 75 12.85 -14.01 12.96
N LYS A 76 13.41 -14.27 11.78
CA LYS A 76 12.83 -15.18 10.78
C LYS A 76 12.54 -16.56 11.38
N LYS A 77 13.39 -17.04 12.29
CA LYS A 77 13.22 -18.34 12.95
C LYS A 77 12.00 -18.37 13.88
N SER A 78 11.59 -17.23 14.43
CA SER A 78 10.43 -17.15 15.33
C SER A 78 9.11 -17.55 14.65
N ILE A 79 9.05 -17.49 13.32
CA ILE A 79 7.90 -18.00 12.54
C ILE A 79 8.28 -19.18 11.64
N GLY A 80 9.44 -19.80 11.85
CA GLY A 80 9.87 -21.00 11.11
C GLY A 80 10.53 -20.73 9.76
N LEU A 81 10.99 -19.50 9.48
CA LEU A 81 11.71 -19.18 8.24
C LEU A 81 13.23 -19.31 8.39
N SER A 82 13.91 -19.57 7.27
CA SER A 82 15.37 -19.65 7.22
C SER A 82 16.03 -18.29 6.96
N ASP A 83 17.06 -17.95 7.73
CA ASP A 83 17.88 -16.75 7.49
C ASP A 83 18.71 -16.82 6.19
N SER A 84 19.02 -18.03 5.72
CA SER A 84 19.84 -18.23 4.51
C SER A 84 19.07 -18.07 3.21
N LYS A 85 17.74 -18.05 3.27
CA LYS A 85 16.84 -17.99 2.11
C LYS A 85 16.30 -16.58 1.92
N LYS A 86 16.10 -16.20 0.65
CA LYS A 86 15.34 -14.98 0.32
C LYS A 86 13.89 -15.16 0.73
N THR A 87 13.25 -14.07 1.13
CA THR A 87 11.84 -14.10 1.57
C THR A 87 10.94 -13.41 0.56
N ILE A 88 9.99 -14.17 0.02
CA ILE A 88 8.91 -13.67 -0.84
C ILE A 88 7.65 -13.56 0.02
N LEU A 89 7.10 -12.36 0.09
CA LEU A 89 5.81 -12.11 0.72
C LEU A 89 4.74 -12.02 -0.34
N PHE A 90 3.72 -12.87 -0.24
CA PHE A 90 2.49 -12.75 -0.98
C PHE A 90 1.41 -12.11 -0.09
N ARG A 91 0.83 -11.00 -0.54
CA ARG A 91 -0.27 -10.31 0.15
C ARG A 91 -1.58 -10.53 -0.60
N THR A 92 -2.58 -11.13 0.07
CA THR A 92 -3.91 -11.28 -0.51
C THR A 92 -4.59 -9.92 -0.70
N TYR A 93 -5.37 -9.79 -1.76
CA TYR A 93 -6.10 -8.55 -2.05
C TYR A 93 -7.40 -8.47 -1.24
N GLU A 94 -7.97 -7.28 -1.16
CA GLU A 94 -9.24 -7.05 -0.50
C GLU A 94 -10.37 -7.70 -1.29
N THR A 95 -10.93 -8.81 -0.82
CA THR A 95 -12.04 -9.50 -1.51
C THR A 95 -13.42 -8.93 -1.14
N GLN A 96 -13.54 -8.23 -0.01
CA GLN A 96 -14.82 -7.69 0.48
C GLN A 96 -15.06 -6.22 0.10
N ALA A 97 -14.08 -5.53 -0.50
CA ALA A 97 -14.28 -4.16 -0.92
C ALA A 97 -15.27 -4.08 -2.10
N SER A 98 -16.22 -3.16 -2.02
CA SER A 98 -17.28 -3.00 -3.01
C SER A 98 -16.78 -2.62 -4.42
N TYR A 99 -15.53 -2.18 -4.53
CA TYR A 99 -14.88 -1.80 -5.78
C TYR A 99 -14.06 -2.92 -6.44
N VAL A 100 -14.06 -4.13 -5.87
CA VAL A 100 -13.26 -5.26 -6.35
C VAL A 100 -14.01 -5.98 -7.47
N GLN A 101 -13.54 -5.83 -8.70
CA GLN A 101 -14.09 -6.50 -9.90
C GLN A 101 -13.13 -7.56 -10.47
N SER A 102 -12.10 -7.92 -9.71
CA SER A 102 -11.00 -8.74 -10.18
C SER A 102 -11.42 -10.20 -10.40
N HIS A 103 -11.21 -10.69 -11.62
CA HIS A 103 -11.25 -12.12 -11.99
C HIS A 103 -9.87 -12.78 -11.74
N THR A 104 -9.06 -12.22 -10.84
CA THR A 104 -7.70 -12.72 -10.58
C THR A 104 -7.80 -14.02 -9.81
N ASP A 105 -7.22 -15.08 -10.38
CA ASP A 105 -7.06 -16.36 -9.71
C ASP A 105 -5.84 -16.29 -8.77
N MET A 106 -6.09 -15.90 -7.52
CA MET A 106 -5.07 -15.78 -6.49
C MET A 106 -4.36 -17.11 -6.23
N GLU A 107 -5.11 -18.21 -6.20
CA GLU A 107 -4.57 -19.52 -5.91
C GLU A 107 -3.64 -19.99 -7.03
N ALA A 108 -4.01 -19.77 -8.30
CA ALA A 108 -3.11 -20.09 -9.43
C ALA A 108 -1.78 -19.32 -9.36
N ILE A 109 -1.81 -18.06 -8.88
CA ILE A 109 -0.59 -17.27 -8.67
C ILE A 109 0.24 -17.85 -7.52
N LEU A 110 -0.40 -18.18 -6.39
CA LEU A 110 0.26 -18.78 -5.23
C LEU A 110 0.88 -20.14 -5.58
N ASP A 111 0.13 -21.01 -6.24
CA ASP A 111 0.59 -22.33 -6.71
C ASP A 111 1.85 -22.16 -7.59
N SER A 112 1.81 -21.21 -8.53
CA SER A 112 2.97 -20.91 -9.38
C SER A 112 4.18 -20.38 -8.59
N ILE A 113 3.97 -19.56 -7.56
CA ILE A 113 5.06 -19.03 -6.71
C ILE A 113 5.70 -20.17 -5.93
N VAL A 114 4.90 -21.01 -5.29
CA VAL A 114 5.35 -22.16 -4.51
C VAL A 114 6.17 -23.13 -5.35
N ASP A 115 5.68 -23.45 -6.55
CA ASP A 115 6.34 -24.40 -7.45
C ASP A 115 7.68 -23.88 -7.99
N ASN A 116 7.80 -22.57 -8.25
CA ASN A 116 8.99 -21.99 -8.89
C ASN A 116 10.03 -21.44 -7.90
N PHE A 117 9.66 -21.21 -6.63
CA PHE A 117 10.54 -20.59 -5.62
C PHE A 117 10.70 -21.46 -4.36
N SER A 118 10.81 -22.78 -4.52
CA SER A 118 11.00 -23.75 -3.42
C SER A 118 12.30 -23.54 -2.60
N ASP A 119 13.28 -22.83 -3.17
CA ASP A 119 14.52 -22.43 -2.51
C ASP A 119 14.37 -21.15 -1.67
N CYS A 120 13.25 -20.44 -1.78
CA CYS A 120 12.92 -19.24 -1.01
C CYS A 120 12.06 -19.57 0.23
N ASN A 121 11.97 -18.62 1.15
CA ASN A 121 10.91 -18.59 2.15
C ASN A 121 9.68 -17.94 1.51
N ILE A 122 8.52 -18.58 1.63
CA ILE A 122 7.26 -18.04 1.14
C ILE A 122 6.40 -17.68 2.35
N VAL A 123 5.97 -16.43 2.41
CA VAL A 123 5.09 -15.91 3.46
C VAL A 123 3.80 -15.44 2.81
N ILE A 124 2.66 -15.89 3.30
CA ILE A 124 1.33 -15.51 2.81
C ILE A 124 0.67 -14.65 3.88
N SER A 125 0.51 -13.35 3.63
CA SER A 125 -0.23 -12.46 4.53
C SER A 125 -1.67 -12.30 4.06
N THR A 126 -2.62 -12.70 4.89
CA THR A 126 -4.07 -12.68 4.58
C THR A 126 -4.75 -11.43 5.15
N ARG A 127 -5.69 -10.84 4.42
CA ARG A 127 -6.37 -9.60 4.87
C ARG A 127 -7.47 -9.90 5.87
N TYR A 128 -8.14 -11.04 5.69
CA TYR A 128 -9.23 -11.53 6.53
C TYR A 128 -8.84 -12.87 7.17
N SER A 129 -9.23 -13.06 8.43
CA SER A 129 -9.01 -14.31 9.17
C SER A 129 -9.59 -15.52 8.41
N GLU A 130 -10.75 -15.36 7.77
CA GLU A 130 -11.42 -16.42 6.99
C GLU A 130 -10.58 -16.95 5.82
N GLN A 131 -9.70 -16.11 5.24
CA GLN A 131 -8.76 -16.56 4.19
C GLN A 131 -7.57 -17.33 4.77
N THR A 132 -7.24 -17.07 6.04
CA THR A 132 -6.06 -17.61 6.71
C THR A 132 -6.16 -19.11 6.86
N GLU A 133 -7.28 -19.61 7.36
CA GLU A 133 -7.48 -21.05 7.60
C GLU A 133 -7.34 -21.84 6.30
N HIS A 134 -8.07 -21.47 5.24
CA HIS A 134 -8.01 -22.14 3.94
C HIS A 134 -6.60 -22.14 3.32
N LEU A 135 -5.92 -20.98 3.32
CA LEU A 135 -4.58 -20.87 2.74
C LEU A 135 -3.53 -21.58 3.60
N GLN A 136 -3.68 -21.56 4.93
CA GLN A 136 -2.82 -22.30 5.84
C GLN A 136 -2.98 -23.81 5.65
N GLU A 137 -4.21 -24.32 5.52
CA GLU A 137 -4.45 -25.73 5.24
C GLU A 137 -3.80 -26.16 3.91
N LYS A 138 -3.96 -25.36 2.85
CA LYS A 138 -3.43 -25.69 1.52
C LYS A 138 -1.90 -25.60 1.41
N TYR A 139 -1.27 -24.65 2.08
CA TYR A 139 0.16 -24.33 1.89
C TYR A 139 1.07 -24.59 3.10
N SER A 140 0.57 -25.21 4.17
CA SER A 140 1.31 -25.40 5.43
C SER A 140 2.69 -26.05 5.30
N ASP A 141 2.88 -26.93 4.31
CA ASP A 141 4.16 -27.64 4.09
C ASP A 141 5.23 -26.79 3.38
N VAL A 142 4.82 -25.70 2.73
CA VAL A 142 5.63 -24.96 1.74
C VAL A 142 5.66 -23.45 1.97
N ALA A 143 4.74 -22.91 2.77
CA ALA A 143 4.65 -21.49 3.09
C ALA A 143 4.18 -21.26 4.53
N VAL A 144 4.52 -20.08 5.06
CA VAL A 144 4.01 -19.62 6.36
C VAL A 144 2.90 -18.62 6.13
N THR A 145 1.70 -18.93 6.62
CA THR A 145 0.54 -18.03 6.55
C THR A 145 0.49 -17.15 7.81
N LEU A 146 0.35 -15.84 7.62
CA LEU A 146 0.26 -14.82 8.67
C LEU A 146 -1.07 -14.07 8.58
N GLU A 147 -1.71 -13.87 9.72
CA GLU A 147 -2.89 -13.02 9.84
C GLU A 147 -2.56 -11.52 9.67
N SER A 148 -3.58 -10.72 9.37
CA SER A 148 -3.47 -9.27 9.20
C SER A 148 -3.11 -8.49 10.47
N SER A 149 -3.15 -9.13 11.65
CA SER A 149 -2.77 -8.55 12.94
C SER A 149 -1.26 -8.32 13.09
N PHE A 150 -0.45 -8.91 12.20
CA PHE A 150 1.00 -8.79 12.22
C PHE A 150 1.47 -7.42 11.69
N ASP A 151 2.55 -6.88 12.27
CA ASP A 151 3.11 -5.57 11.88
C ASP A 151 3.63 -5.60 10.43
N SER A 152 2.99 -4.84 9.53
CA SER A 152 3.36 -4.78 8.11
C SER A 152 4.78 -4.27 7.88
N GLY A 153 5.23 -3.29 8.67
CA GLY A 153 6.56 -2.72 8.56
C GLY A 153 7.63 -3.74 8.93
N ALA A 154 7.42 -4.48 10.03
CA ALA A 154 8.31 -5.56 10.43
C ALA A 154 8.42 -6.62 9.33
N ILE A 155 7.29 -7.13 8.80
CA ILE A 155 7.29 -8.14 7.73
C ILE A 155 8.12 -7.62 6.55
N LEU A 156 7.82 -6.40 6.06
CA LEU A 156 8.51 -5.81 4.92
C LEU A 156 10.02 -5.67 5.13
N ALA A 157 10.49 -5.33 6.33
CA ALA A 157 11.92 -5.25 6.62
C ALA A 157 12.65 -6.61 6.46
N GLY A 158 11.96 -7.71 6.72
CA GLY A 158 12.46 -9.07 6.54
C GLY A 158 12.26 -9.65 5.12
N CYS A 159 11.62 -8.91 4.21
CA CYS A 159 11.29 -9.36 2.86
C CYS A 159 12.30 -8.91 1.80
N ASP A 160 12.42 -9.73 0.76
CA ASP A 160 13.25 -9.45 -0.42
C ASP A 160 12.39 -9.17 -1.67
N LEU A 161 11.13 -9.58 -1.65
CA LEU A 161 10.15 -9.28 -2.68
C LEU A 161 8.74 -9.31 -2.08
N LEU A 162 7.91 -8.32 -2.45
CA LEU A 162 6.47 -8.35 -2.22
C LEU A 162 5.74 -8.64 -3.53
N ILE A 163 4.82 -9.60 -3.51
CA ILE A 163 3.84 -9.86 -4.56
C ILE A 163 2.46 -9.54 -3.97
N GLY A 164 1.80 -8.51 -4.49
CA GLY A 164 0.61 -7.96 -3.85
C GLY A 164 -0.35 -7.29 -4.83
N SER A 165 -1.51 -6.93 -4.33
CA SER A 165 -2.42 -6.04 -5.03
C SER A 165 -3.17 -5.20 -4.01
N GLY A 166 -2.99 -3.88 -4.09
CA GLY A 166 -3.55 -2.91 -3.15
C GLY A 166 -2.69 -1.65 -3.10
N GLY A 167 -3.13 -0.68 -2.28
CA GLY A 167 -2.45 0.61 -2.11
C GLY A 167 -1.39 0.57 -1.00
N THR A 168 -1.82 0.59 0.26
CA THR A 168 -0.94 0.94 1.39
C THR A 168 0.29 0.05 1.56
N MET A 169 0.15 -1.28 1.69
CA MET A 169 1.33 -2.13 1.92
C MET A 169 2.25 -2.18 0.68
N THR A 170 1.68 -2.07 -0.51
CA THR A 170 2.40 -2.01 -1.78
C THR A 170 3.26 -0.74 -1.85
N THR A 171 2.66 0.41 -1.56
CA THR A 171 3.36 1.69 -1.52
C THR A 171 4.40 1.71 -0.39
N GLU A 172 4.04 1.23 0.80
CA GLU A 172 4.96 1.13 1.94
C GLU A 172 6.19 0.28 1.58
N ALA A 173 6.01 -0.85 0.90
CA ALA A 173 7.11 -1.70 0.46
C ALA A 173 8.07 -0.97 -0.48
N VAL A 174 7.53 -0.28 -1.50
CA VAL A 174 8.34 0.52 -2.44
C VAL A 174 9.12 1.59 -1.71
N LEU A 175 8.47 2.35 -0.81
CA LEU A 175 9.11 3.40 -0.02
C LEU A 175 10.14 2.88 0.99
N ARG A 176 10.11 1.58 1.34
CA ARG A 176 11.12 0.91 2.17
C ARG A 176 12.23 0.24 1.36
N GLY A 177 12.20 0.34 0.03
CA GLY A 177 13.18 -0.32 -0.84
C GLY A 177 12.96 -1.82 -1.01
N VAL A 178 11.76 -2.31 -0.70
CA VAL A 178 11.36 -3.69 -1.01
C VAL A 178 10.74 -3.68 -2.41
N PRO A 179 11.31 -4.43 -3.37
CA PRO A 179 10.76 -4.47 -4.71
C PRO A 179 9.38 -5.14 -4.72
N VAL A 180 8.52 -4.69 -5.64
CA VAL A 180 7.13 -5.12 -5.69
C VAL A 180 6.71 -5.58 -7.09
N VAL A 181 6.02 -6.71 -7.14
CA VAL A 181 5.23 -7.15 -8.29
C VAL A 181 3.75 -7.02 -7.96
N SER A 182 3.06 -6.09 -8.62
CA SER A 182 1.62 -5.92 -8.50
C SER A 182 0.86 -6.82 -9.47
N TYR A 183 -0.04 -7.65 -8.95
CA TYR A 183 -0.96 -8.42 -9.79
C TYR A 183 -2.25 -7.67 -10.15
N ASP A 184 -2.39 -6.39 -9.73
CA ASP A 184 -3.42 -5.44 -10.17
C ASP A 184 -4.86 -6.00 -10.10
N ALA A 185 -5.17 -6.69 -9.01
CA ALA A 185 -6.54 -7.09 -8.69
C ALA A 185 -7.40 -5.91 -8.22
N VAL A 186 -6.77 -4.88 -7.64
CA VAL A 186 -7.42 -3.64 -7.17
C VAL A 186 -6.70 -2.43 -7.78
N PRO A 187 -7.16 -1.96 -8.95
CA PRO A 187 -6.59 -0.77 -9.59
C PRO A 187 -6.73 0.45 -8.69
N ASN A 188 -5.61 1.11 -8.39
CA ASN A 188 -5.59 2.34 -7.61
C ASN A 188 -4.58 3.35 -8.19
N MET A 189 -4.74 4.63 -7.85
CA MET A 189 -3.94 5.70 -8.45
C MET A 189 -2.49 5.69 -7.96
N ASP A 190 -2.26 5.24 -6.72
CA ASP A 190 -0.93 5.11 -6.11
C ASP A 190 -0.09 4.08 -6.87
N GLU A 191 -0.65 2.88 -7.08
CA GLU A 191 0.01 1.83 -7.84
C GLU A 191 0.26 2.26 -9.29
N LYS A 192 -0.71 2.94 -9.94
CA LYS A 192 -0.52 3.46 -11.30
C LYS A 192 0.63 4.47 -11.36
N TYR A 193 0.73 5.35 -10.36
CA TYR A 193 1.82 6.32 -10.25
C TYR A 193 3.17 5.63 -10.14
N LEU A 194 3.31 4.64 -9.25
CA LEU A 194 4.55 3.88 -9.04
C LEU A 194 4.96 3.05 -10.26
N VAL A 195 4.00 2.45 -10.97
CA VAL A 195 4.25 1.76 -12.25
C VAL A 195 4.81 2.72 -13.30
N ASN A 196 4.20 3.90 -13.45
CA ASN A 196 4.63 4.88 -14.45
C ASN A 196 6.04 5.43 -14.17
N ARG A 197 6.44 5.49 -12.90
CA ARG A 197 7.80 5.85 -12.49
C ARG A 197 8.82 4.72 -12.67
N GLY A 198 8.36 3.47 -12.74
CA GLY A 198 9.23 2.29 -12.80
C GLY A 198 9.73 1.81 -11.43
N ASP A 199 9.09 2.28 -10.35
CA ASP A 199 9.39 1.88 -8.97
C ASP A 199 8.67 0.56 -8.58
N LEU A 200 7.68 0.15 -9.37
CA LEU A 200 6.90 -1.08 -9.21
C LEU A 200 6.68 -1.77 -10.57
N ILE A 201 6.64 -3.12 -10.59
CA ILE A 201 6.34 -3.90 -11.80
C ILE A 201 4.91 -4.43 -11.74
N ARG A 202 4.11 -4.20 -12.79
CA ARG A 202 2.78 -4.81 -12.91
C ARG A 202 2.81 -6.08 -13.75
N ALA A 203 2.33 -7.19 -13.20
CA ALA A 203 2.24 -8.48 -13.89
C ALA A 203 0.96 -9.24 -13.45
N LYS A 204 0.03 -9.48 -14.39
CA LYS A 204 -1.30 -10.05 -14.07
C LYS A 204 -1.42 -11.57 -14.22
N SER A 205 -0.50 -12.21 -14.94
CA SER A 205 -0.53 -13.66 -15.18
C SER A 205 0.59 -14.34 -14.39
N PRO A 206 0.38 -15.58 -13.91
CA PRO A 206 1.37 -16.29 -13.13
C PRO A 206 2.76 -16.30 -13.80
N ASP A 207 2.85 -16.68 -15.07
CA ASP A 207 4.13 -16.70 -15.81
C ASP A 207 4.89 -15.35 -15.80
N LYS A 208 4.15 -14.24 -15.92
CA LYS A 208 4.76 -12.91 -15.92
C LYS A 208 5.20 -12.51 -14.52
N ILE A 209 4.45 -12.91 -13.49
CA ILE A 209 4.81 -12.72 -12.09
C ILE A 209 6.10 -13.49 -11.81
N ILE A 210 6.16 -14.79 -12.14
CA ILE A 210 7.37 -15.60 -11.92
C ILE A 210 8.57 -15.00 -12.63
N LYS A 211 8.43 -14.61 -13.90
CA LYS A 211 9.51 -13.96 -14.66
C LYS A 211 10.00 -12.68 -13.98
N ALA A 212 9.09 -11.77 -13.63
CA ALA A 212 9.44 -10.51 -12.97
C ALA A 212 10.08 -10.75 -11.60
N SER A 213 9.54 -11.68 -10.80
CA SER A 213 10.05 -12.07 -9.50
C SER A 213 11.47 -12.62 -9.60
N SER A 214 11.75 -13.52 -10.54
CA SER A 214 13.10 -14.05 -10.76
C SER A 214 14.10 -12.97 -11.18
N GLU A 215 13.69 -12.06 -12.08
CA GLU A 215 14.53 -10.91 -12.48
C GLU A 215 14.83 -9.99 -11.30
N ILE A 216 13.83 -9.68 -10.45
CA ILE A 216 14.00 -8.88 -9.24
C ILE A 216 14.93 -9.57 -8.25
N LEU A 217 14.67 -10.84 -7.94
CA LEU A 217 15.43 -11.59 -6.95
C LEU A 217 16.88 -11.79 -7.40
N SER A 218 17.18 -11.78 -8.70
CA SER A 218 18.56 -11.84 -9.19
C SER A 218 19.39 -10.55 -8.97
N LYS A 219 18.72 -9.42 -8.72
CA LYS A 219 19.37 -8.11 -8.54
C LYS A 219 19.84 -7.91 -7.11
N ASP A 220 20.79 -6.99 -6.96
CA ASP A 220 21.22 -6.52 -5.64
C ASP A 220 20.12 -5.67 -4.99
N LYS A 221 19.80 -5.97 -3.74
CA LYS A 221 18.78 -5.26 -2.94
C LYS A 221 19.07 -3.76 -2.84
N ARG A 222 20.36 -3.36 -2.86
CA ARG A 222 20.79 -1.95 -2.81
C ARG A 222 20.17 -1.09 -3.91
N VAL A 223 19.93 -1.66 -5.10
CA VAL A 223 19.30 -0.93 -6.22
C VAL A 223 17.90 -0.46 -5.84
N PHE A 224 17.15 -1.25 -5.08
CA PHE A 224 15.79 -0.89 -4.67
C PHE A 224 15.79 0.07 -3.49
N VAL A 225 16.75 -0.05 -2.57
CA VAL A 225 16.95 0.89 -1.47
C VAL A 225 17.31 2.28 -2.00
N GLU A 226 18.27 2.38 -2.92
CA GLU A 226 18.67 3.66 -3.52
C GLU A 226 17.51 4.33 -4.27
N ARG A 227 16.67 3.56 -4.97
CA ARG A 227 15.45 4.09 -5.61
C ARG A 227 14.45 4.61 -4.59
N ALA A 228 14.24 3.89 -3.50
CA ALA A 228 13.34 4.30 -2.44
C ALA A 228 13.84 5.58 -1.75
N ASP A 229 15.14 5.69 -1.47
CA ASP A 229 15.74 6.89 -0.89
C ASP A 229 15.59 8.10 -1.81
N CYS A 230 15.82 7.93 -3.12
CA CYS A 230 15.55 8.97 -4.12
C CYS A 230 14.08 9.40 -4.09
N LEU A 231 13.14 8.45 -4.12
CA LEU A 231 11.70 8.72 -4.08
C LEU A 231 11.30 9.46 -2.80
N LEU A 232 11.80 9.04 -1.63
CA LEU A 232 11.55 9.70 -0.35
C LEU A 232 12.12 11.12 -0.32
N SER A 233 13.27 11.37 -0.95
CA SER A 233 13.88 12.70 -1.00
C SER A 233 13.10 13.72 -1.84
N GLU A 234 12.26 13.24 -2.76
CA GLU A 234 11.35 14.07 -3.55
C GLU A 234 10.08 14.46 -2.78
N MET A 235 9.82 13.82 -1.63
CA MET A 235 8.59 14.00 -0.88
C MET A 235 8.67 15.13 0.16
N GLU A 236 7.59 15.91 0.25
CA GLU A 236 7.39 16.83 1.38
C GLU A 236 6.70 16.14 2.56
N ASP A 237 6.76 16.73 3.76
CA ASP A 237 6.03 16.20 4.91
C ASP A 237 4.55 16.64 4.86
N PRO A 238 3.58 15.71 4.69
CA PRO A 238 2.16 16.07 4.67
C PRO A 238 1.67 16.67 5.99
N TYR A 239 2.41 16.45 7.10
CA TYR A 239 2.12 17.09 8.38
C TYR A 239 2.27 18.61 8.29
N ASP A 240 3.27 19.10 7.58
CA ASP A 240 3.48 20.54 7.41
C ASP A 240 2.32 21.17 6.61
N THR A 241 1.83 20.46 5.59
CA THR A 241 0.62 20.84 4.84
C THR A 241 -0.61 20.91 5.75
N LEU A 242 -0.78 19.93 6.65
CA LEU A 242 -1.88 19.94 7.62
C LEU A 242 -1.81 21.15 8.57
N VAL A 243 -0.64 21.40 9.17
CA VAL A 243 -0.45 22.51 10.11
C VAL A 243 -0.73 23.84 9.43
N ALA A 244 -0.26 24.03 8.20
CA ALA A 244 -0.55 25.23 7.42
C ALA A 244 -2.06 25.46 7.20
N GLN A 245 -2.82 24.39 6.97
CA GLN A 245 -4.29 24.48 6.82
C GLN A 245 -5.01 24.73 8.15
N ILE A 246 -4.51 24.19 9.26
CA ILE A 246 -5.06 24.49 10.60
C ILE A 246 -4.83 25.97 10.94
N ASP A 247 -3.64 26.49 10.70
CA ASP A 247 -3.28 27.89 10.96
C ASP A 247 -4.10 28.87 10.10
N GLU A 248 -4.39 28.52 8.85
CA GLU A 248 -5.27 29.28 7.97
C GLU A 248 -6.66 29.46 8.61
N TYR A 249 -7.25 28.39 9.15
CA TYR A 249 -8.55 28.48 9.85
C TYR A 249 -8.46 29.25 11.16
N ALA A 250 -7.40 29.04 11.95
CA ALA A 250 -7.22 29.74 13.22
C ALA A 250 -7.18 31.28 13.03
N ARG A 251 -6.57 31.77 11.95
CA ARG A 251 -6.55 33.20 11.60
C ARG A 251 -7.91 33.74 11.17
N THR A 252 -8.73 32.92 10.55
CA THR A 252 -10.07 33.32 10.06
C THR A 252 -11.08 33.49 11.19
N ILE A 253 -10.87 32.87 12.35
CA ILE A 253 -11.75 32.93 13.53
C ILE A 253 -11.44 34.16 14.44
N GLN A 254 -10.27 34.80 14.27
CA GLN A 254 -9.84 35.93 15.09
C GLN A 254 -10.32 37.31 14.60
N TYR A 255 -11.16 37.37 13.57
CA TYR A 255 -11.80 38.58 13.04
C TYR A 255 -13.32 38.41 12.99
#